data_AF-A0A329SJU7-F1
#
_entry.id   AF-A0A329SJU7-F1
#
_cell.length_a   1.000
_cell.length_b   1.000
_cell.length_c   1.000
_cell.angle_alpha   90.00
_cell.angle_beta   90.00
_cell.angle_gamma   90.00
#
_symmetry.space_group_name_H-M   'P 1'
#
loop_
_entity.id
_entity.type
_entity.pdbx_description
1 polymer ?
#
loop_
_entity_poly.entity_id
_entity_poly.type
_entity_poly.pdbx_seq_one_letter_code
_entity_poly.pdbx_strand_id
1 'polypeptide(L)'
;MTKELHPLSMRRTMVKSTVGHVQHTTYDLPDAKNPNHVYGYELPRDPENAGQVIGKWVHATPSPATTTGRSFIETNRQAIIHGCVSAGENRKYANEHPGIVVKPAAKCKGGFVPTNDTTYGIKSKESEDIWGLVQARYTSFSNDDAYYPDLGSMKTRGKLPLPRETRCSIGKDVRNYPRASQREPFKMSKFKTVGPTLYTQPNARKHEESDEDYQYQCADSEFTEDD
;
A
#
# COMPACT_ATOMS: atom_id res chain seq x y z
N MET A 1 -30.82 -64.78 -2.02
CA MET A 1 -30.11 -63.98 -1.00
C MET A 1 -28.63 -63.94 -1.35
N THR A 2 -28.23 -62.95 -2.17
CA THR A 2 -26.83 -62.71 -2.53
C THR A 2 -26.18 -61.95 -1.39
N LYS A 3 -25.21 -62.58 -0.72
CA LYS A 3 -24.44 -61.94 0.34
C LYS A 3 -23.54 -60.89 -0.30
N GLU A 4 -23.87 -59.62 -0.09
CA GLU A 4 -23.02 -58.46 -0.38
C GLU A 4 -21.67 -58.64 0.36
N LEU A 5 -20.65 -59.10 -0.36
CA LEU A 5 -19.29 -59.20 0.15
C LEU A 5 -18.77 -57.77 0.38
N HIS A 6 -18.86 -57.31 1.62
CA HIS A 6 -18.23 -56.08 2.03
C HIS A 6 -16.71 -56.24 1.88
N PRO A 7 -15.99 -55.36 1.16
CA PRO A 7 -14.55 -55.43 1.10
C PRO A 7 -14.02 -55.30 2.53
N LEU A 8 -13.45 -56.40 3.03
CA LEU A 8 -12.90 -56.49 4.38
C LEU A 8 -11.85 -55.38 4.53
N SER A 9 -12.10 -54.41 5.42
CA SER A 9 -11.13 -53.37 5.78
C SER A 9 -9.80 -54.04 6.09
N MET A 10 -8.82 -53.84 5.22
CA MET A 10 -7.51 -54.48 5.34
C MET A 10 -6.84 -54.00 6.62
N ARG A 11 -6.32 -54.93 7.44
CA ARG A 11 -5.60 -54.58 8.67
C ARG A 11 -4.32 -53.81 8.33
N ARG A 12 -4.24 -52.55 8.78
CA ARG A 12 -3.11 -51.62 8.53
C ARG A 12 -1.75 -52.21 8.86
N THR A 13 -1.66 -53.05 9.88
CA THR A 13 -0.41 -53.68 10.34
C THR A 13 0.12 -54.77 9.41
N MET A 14 -0.68 -55.25 8.46
CA MET A 14 -0.30 -56.32 7.53
C MET A 14 0.00 -55.82 6.11
N VAL A 15 -0.06 -54.50 5.88
CA VAL A 15 0.24 -53.90 4.58
C VAL A 15 1.76 -53.82 4.38
N LYS A 16 2.25 -54.48 3.34
CA LYS A 16 3.67 -54.43 2.96
C LYS A 16 3.99 -53.09 2.30
N SER A 17 5.15 -52.53 2.60
CA SER A 17 5.67 -51.37 1.88
C SER A 17 6.15 -51.79 0.49
N THR A 18 5.83 -50.99 -0.51
CA THR A 18 6.33 -51.11 -1.89
C THR A 18 7.23 -49.91 -2.19
N VAL A 19 8.34 -50.14 -2.90
CA VAL A 19 9.26 -49.06 -3.29
C VAL A 19 8.77 -48.45 -4.61
N GLY A 20 8.77 -47.12 -4.70
CA GLY A 20 8.42 -46.38 -5.92
C GLY A 20 6.92 -46.14 -6.15
N HIS A 21 6.05 -46.58 -5.24
CA HIS A 21 4.61 -46.31 -5.27
C HIS A 21 4.13 -45.81 -3.90
N VAL A 22 3.04 -45.03 -3.90
CA VAL A 22 2.37 -44.63 -2.66
C VAL A 22 1.73 -45.86 -2.03
N GLN A 23 1.76 -45.96 -0.70
CA GLN A 23 1.14 -47.05 0.04
C GLN A 23 -0.36 -47.12 -0.27
N HIS A 24 -0.88 -48.33 -0.50
CA HIS A 24 -2.30 -48.54 -0.68
C HIS A 24 -3.07 -48.14 0.58
N THR A 25 -4.12 -47.35 0.41
CA THR A 25 -4.95 -46.86 1.51
C THR A 25 -5.76 -48.02 2.08
N THR A 26 -5.72 -48.21 3.39
CA THR A 26 -6.54 -49.22 4.10
C THR A 26 -7.92 -48.71 4.52
N TYR A 27 -8.18 -47.42 4.26
CA TYR A 27 -9.44 -46.77 4.57
C TYR A 27 -10.45 -46.99 3.45
N ASP A 28 -11.73 -47.12 3.80
CA ASP A 28 -12.84 -47.13 2.84
C ASP A 28 -13.03 -45.70 2.32
N LEU A 29 -12.28 -45.38 1.26
CA LEU A 29 -12.32 -44.07 0.62
C LEU A 29 -13.51 -44.00 -0.35
N PRO A 30 -14.19 -42.83 -0.44
CA PRO A 30 -15.36 -42.66 -1.29
C PRO A 30 -15.08 -42.87 -2.78
N ASP A 31 -13.83 -42.72 -3.22
CA ASP A 31 -13.38 -43.02 -4.59
C ASP A 31 -13.61 -44.49 -5.00
N ALA A 32 -13.59 -45.44 -4.04
CA ALA A 32 -13.90 -46.85 -4.32
C ALA A 32 -15.38 -47.08 -4.67
N LYS A 33 -16.28 -46.21 -4.20
CA LYS A 33 -17.74 -46.30 -4.46
C LYS A 33 -18.15 -45.43 -5.63
N ASN A 34 -17.54 -44.26 -5.77
CA ASN A 34 -17.82 -43.28 -6.81
C ASN A 34 -16.50 -42.87 -7.48
N PRO A 35 -16.19 -43.37 -8.69
CA PRO A 35 -14.92 -43.07 -9.38
C PRO A 35 -14.77 -41.60 -9.81
N ASN A 36 -15.84 -40.81 -9.67
CA ASN A 36 -15.87 -39.37 -9.97
C ASN A 36 -15.84 -38.51 -8.70
N HIS A 37 -15.54 -39.08 -7.53
CA HIS A 37 -15.47 -38.31 -6.30
C HIS A 37 -14.27 -37.35 -6.35
N VAL A 38 -14.55 -36.05 -6.28
CA VAL A 38 -13.52 -35.02 -6.20
C VAL A 38 -13.28 -34.69 -4.73
N TYR A 39 -12.05 -34.93 -4.27
CA TYR A 39 -11.63 -34.53 -2.93
C TYR A 39 -11.39 -33.02 -2.86
N GLY A 40 -11.78 -32.42 -1.75
CA GLY A 40 -11.60 -30.98 -1.49
C GLY A 40 -12.92 -30.26 -1.29
N TYR A 41 -12.84 -28.98 -0.93
CA TYR A 41 -14.00 -28.11 -0.85
C TYR A 41 -14.23 -27.44 -2.20
N GLU A 42 -15.46 -27.50 -2.72
CA GLU A 42 -15.78 -26.78 -3.95
C GLU A 42 -15.73 -25.27 -3.70
N LEU A 43 -14.99 -24.54 -4.53
CA LEU A 43 -15.00 -23.09 -4.50
C LEU A 43 -16.00 -22.60 -5.55
N PRO A 44 -17.23 -22.22 -5.17
CA PRO A 44 -18.21 -21.72 -6.12
C PRO A 44 -17.66 -20.45 -6.77
N ARG A 45 -17.66 -20.40 -8.10
CA ARG A 45 -17.30 -19.18 -8.82
C ARG A 45 -18.41 -18.16 -8.65
N ASP A 46 -18.02 -16.90 -8.49
CA ASP A 46 -18.98 -15.80 -8.45
C ASP A 46 -19.84 -15.82 -9.73
N PRO A 47 -21.16 -15.58 -9.61
CA PRO A 47 -22.05 -15.54 -10.77
C PRO A 47 -21.81 -14.30 -11.64
N GLU A 48 -21.15 -13.28 -11.09
CA GLU A 48 -20.83 -12.05 -11.79
C GLU A 48 -19.48 -12.16 -12.51
N ASN A 49 -19.50 -11.94 -13.83
CA ASN A 49 -18.27 -11.86 -14.61
C ASN A 49 -17.56 -10.53 -14.37
N ALA A 50 -16.22 -10.51 -14.49
CA ALA A 50 -15.41 -9.30 -14.33
C ALA A 50 -15.92 -8.11 -15.17
N GLY A 51 -16.43 -8.37 -16.38
CA GLY A 51 -17.05 -7.34 -17.23
C GLY A 51 -18.34 -6.74 -16.66
N GLN A 52 -19.17 -7.53 -15.97
CA GLN A 52 -20.37 -7.03 -15.30
C GLN A 52 -20.03 -6.18 -14.09
N VAL A 53 -19.00 -6.57 -13.33
CA VAL A 53 -18.50 -5.79 -12.19
C VAL A 53 -18.02 -4.42 -12.64
N ILE A 54 -17.27 -4.35 -13.76
CA ILE A 54 -16.81 -3.08 -14.34
C ILE A 54 -17.99 -2.22 -14.82
N GLY A 55 -18.98 -2.83 -15.48
CA GLY A 55 -20.16 -2.12 -15.99
C GLY A 55 -21.12 -1.61 -14.90
N LYS A 56 -21.13 -2.22 -13.72
CA LYS A 56 -21.94 -1.82 -12.56
C LYS A 56 -21.24 -0.82 -11.64
N TRP A 57 -20.09 -0.27 -12.02
CA TRP A 57 -19.49 0.84 -11.28
C TRP A 57 -20.40 2.07 -11.37
N VAL A 58 -21.29 2.19 -10.39
CA VAL A 58 -22.22 3.30 -10.28
C VAL A 58 -21.40 4.56 -10.09
N HIS A 59 -21.40 5.42 -11.11
CA HIS A 59 -20.85 6.76 -10.99
C HIS A 59 -21.55 7.48 -9.84
N ALA A 60 -20.76 8.07 -8.93
CA ALA A 60 -21.32 8.88 -7.86
C ALA A 60 -22.17 9.99 -8.47
N THR A 61 -23.47 10.01 -8.16
CA THR A 61 -24.36 11.10 -8.55
C THR A 61 -23.85 12.37 -7.86
N PRO A 62 -23.37 13.38 -8.61
CA PRO A 62 -22.89 14.59 -7.98
C PRO A 62 -24.04 15.26 -7.24
N SER A 63 -23.76 15.78 -6.04
CA SER A 63 -24.74 16.56 -5.29
C SER A 63 -25.12 17.83 -6.09
N PRO A 64 -26.35 18.34 -5.95
CA PRO A 64 -26.73 19.60 -6.58
C PRO A 64 -25.76 20.71 -6.17
N ALA A 65 -25.45 21.61 -7.10
CA ALA A 65 -24.51 22.69 -6.87
C ALA A 65 -25.00 23.58 -5.72
N THR A 66 -24.16 23.76 -4.69
CA THR A 66 -24.43 24.67 -3.58
C THR A 66 -24.60 26.09 -4.13
N THR A 67 -25.79 26.67 -3.98
CA THR A 67 -26.03 28.08 -4.27
C THR A 67 -25.18 28.93 -3.33
N THR A 68 -24.35 29.79 -3.90
CA THR A 68 -23.52 30.72 -3.14
C THR A 68 -24.39 31.68 -2.35
N GLY A 69 -24.19 31.76 -1.03
CA GLY A 69 -24.90 32.68 -0.15
C GLY A 69 -24.54 34.15 -0.41
N ARG A 70 -25.30 35.08 0.19
CA ARG A 70 -25.10 36.52 0.00
C ARG A 70 -23.66 36.94 0.32
N SER A 71 -23.11 37.85 -0.47
CA SER A 71 -21.77 38.38 -0.25
C SER A 71 -21.81 39.68 0.57
N PHE A 72 -21.52 39.58 1.87
CA PHE A 72 -21.49 40.75 2.77
C PHE A 72 -20.53 41.84 2.31
N ILE A 73 -19.38 41.45 1.74
CA ILE A 73 -18.34 42.40 1.29
C ILE A 73 -18.86 43.26 0.14
N GLU A 74 -19.51 42.65 -0.84
CA GLU A 74 -20.05 43.38 -2.01
C GLU A 74 -21.28 44.19 -1.64
N THR A 75 -22.14 43.65 -0.77
CA THR A 75 -23.26 44.41 -0.21
C THR A 75 -22.78 45.67 0.49
N ASN A 76 -21.73 45.58 1.31
CA ASN A 76 -21.16 46.74 2.00
C ASN A 76 -20.51 47.73 1.02
N ARG A 77 -19.85 47.25 -0.04
CA ARG A 77 -19.30 48.12 -1.10
C ARG A 77 -20.38 48.92 -1.79
N GLN A 78 -21.46 48.25 -2.20
CA GLN A 78 -22.59 48.93 -2.82
C GLN A 78 -23.27 49.91 -1.86
N ALA A 79 -23.45 49.55 -0.59
CA ALA A 79 -24.00 50.45 0.42
C ALA A 79 -23.18 51.76 0.53
N ILE A 80 -21.84 51.67 0.48
CA ILE A 80 -20.95 52.84 0.49
C ILE A 80 -21.12 53.66 -0.80
N ILE A 81 -21.22 53.02 -1.96
CA ILE A 81 -21.47 53.69 -3.26
C ILE A 81 -22.80 54.45 -3.24
N HIS A 82 -23.82 53.88 -2.59
CA HIS A 82 -25.14 54.49 -2.41
C HIS A 82 -25.21 55.50 -1.26
N GLY A 83 -24.09 55.79 -0.58
CA GLY A 83 -24.02 56.81 0.47
C GLY A 83 -24.55 56.37 1.84
N CYS A 84 -24.73 55.07 2.09
CA CYS A 84 -25.07 54.54 3.41
C CYS A 84 -23.83 54.53 4.31
N VAL A 85 -23.60 55.63 5.04
CA VAL A 85 -22.43 55.80 5.92
C VAL A 85 -22.68 55.21 7.31
N SER A 86 -23.95 55.20 7.78
CA SER A 86 -24.30 54.68 9.10
C SER A 86 -24.45 53.16 9.13
N ALA A 87 -24.10 52.55 10.26
CA ALA A 87 -24.27 51.10 10.46
C ALA A 87 -25.74 50.65 10.36
N GLY A 88 -26.69 51.51 10.75
CA GLY A 88 -28.12 51.23 10.63
C GLY A 88 -28.60 51.23 9.19
N GLU A 89 -28.11 52.18 8.38
CA GLU A 89 -28.42 52.30 6.96
C GLU A 89 -27.82 51.14 6.16
N ASN A 90 -26.59 50.75 6.48
CA ASN A 90 -25.94 49.61 5.84
C ASN A 90 -26.70 48.29 6.12
N ARG A 91 -27.24 48.14 7.34
CA ARG A 91 -28.11 46.99 7.68
C ARG A 91 -29.44 47.02 6.91
N LYS A 92 -30.06 48.20 6.73
CA LYS A 92 -31.27 48.35 5.91
C LYS A 92 -30.99 48.00 4.45
N TYR A 93 -29.92 48.56 3.89
CA TYR A 93 -29.48 48.31 2.52
C TYR A 93 -29.24 46.81 2.26
N ALA A 94 -28.62 46.10 3.21
CA ALA A 94 -28.36 44.66 3.11
C ALA A 94 -29.64 43.79 3.19
N ASN A 95 -30.70 44.29 3.80
CA ASN A 95 -31.99 43.60 3.86
C ASN A 95 -32.85 43.87 2.63
N GLU A 96 -32.76 45.07 2.06
CA GLU A 96 -33.41 45.45 0.80
C GLU A 96 -32.79 44.74 -0.41
N HIS A 97 -31.48 44.45 -0.35
CA HIS A 97 -30.73 43.84 -1.46
C HIS A 97 -30.12 42.46 -1.08
N PRO A 98 -30.94 41.42 -0.83
CA PRO A 98 -30.44 40.09 -0.46
C PRO A 98 -29.78 39.34 -1.63
N GLY A 99 -30.01 39.78 -2.87
CA GLY A 99 -29.53 39.13 -4.10
C GLY A 99 -28.10 39.45 -4.50
N ILE A 100 -27.36 40.23 -3.70
CA ILE A 100 -25.97 40.57 -4.00
C ILE A 100 -25.09 39.35 -3.68
N VAL A 101 -24.68 38.65 -4.73
CA VAL A 101 -23.87 37.44 -4.66
C VAL A 101 -22.67 37.61 -5.59
N VAL A 102 -21.47 37.43 -5.04
CA VAL A 102 -20.23 37.42 -5.83
C VAL A 102 -19.85 35.98 -6.15
N LYS A 103 -19.65 35.70 -7.44
CA LYS A 103 -19.02 34.44 -7.86
C LYS A 103 -17.62 34.39 -7.24
N PRO A 104 -17.29 33.36 -6.43
CA PRO A 104 -15.96 33.25 -5.88
C PRO A 104 -14.95 33.25 -7.04
N ALA A 105 -13.86 34.01 -6.88
CA ALA A 105 -12.78 34.01 -7.86
C ALA A 105 -12.36 32.55 -8.08
N ALA A 106 -12.48 32.09 -9.32
CA ALA A 106 -12.11 30.72 -9.65
C ALA A 106 -10.64 30.53 -9.26
N LYS A 107 -10.37 29.71 -8.24
CA LYS A 107 -9.01 29.30 -7.87
C LYS A 107 -8.39 28.34 -8.90
N CYS A 108 -8.89 28.38 -10.12
CA CYS A 108 -8.24 27.74 -11.25
C CYS A 108 -6.96 28.54 -11.51
N LYS A 109 -5.82 28.07 -10.98
CA LYS A 109 -4.57 28.27 -11.71
C LYS A 109 -4.86 27.77 -13.10
N GLY A 110 -4.81 28.66 -14.11
CA GLY A 110 -5.15 28.34 -15.51
C GLY A 110 -4.58 26.97 -15.88
N GLY A 111 -5.43 25.96 -15.76
CA GLY A 111 -5.05 24.58 -15.85
C GLY A 111 -5.12 24.21 -17.31
N PHE A 112 -4.05 23.61 -17.81
CA PHE A 112 -4.07 22.95 -19.10
C PHE A 112 -5.34 22.10 -19.22
N VAL A 113 -6.24 22.49 -20.13
CA VAL A 113 -7.44 21.71 -20.45
C VAL A 113 -6.97 20.64 -21.43
N PRO A 114 -6.97 19.36 -21.04
CA PRO A 114 -6.54 18.30 -21.92
C PRO A 114 -7.52 18.25 -23.09
N THR A 115 -7.00 18.47 -24.29
CA THR A 115 -7.72 18.26 -25.55
C THR A 115 -7.92 16.75 -25.74
N ASN A 116 -8.87 16.33 -26.58
CA ASN A 116 -9.15 14.90 -26.84
C ASN A 116 -7.90 14.10 -27.28
N ASP A 117 -6.86 14.75 -27.79
CA ASP A 117 -5.59 14.13 -28.20
C ASP A 117 -4.55 13.98 -27.08
N THR A 118 -4.82 14.53 -25.89
CA THR A 118 -3.89 14.43 -24.76
C THR A 118 -4.12 13.15 -23.99
N THR A 119 -3.14 12.25 -24.06
CA THR A 119 -3.11 11.03 -23.26
C THR A 119 -2.72 11.36 -21.82
N TYR A 120 -3.57 10.97 -20.88
CA TYR A 120 -3.28 11.08 -19.45
C TYR A 120 -2.22 10.04 -19.03
N GLY A 121 -1.40 10.40 -18.04
CA GLY A 121 -0.41 9.51 -17.43
C GLY A 121 1.04 9.98 -17.61
N ILE A 122 1.96 9.24 -17.01
CA ILE A 122 3.40 9.46 -17.16
C ILE A 122 3.86 8.60 -18.33
N LYS A 123 4.39 9.23 -19.39
CA LYS A 123 4.97 8.49 -20.52
C LYS A 123 6.14 7.67 -20.02
N SER A 124 6.13 6.37 -20.31
CA SER A 124 7.28 5.50 -20.07
C SER A 124 8.49 6.07 -20.79
N LYS A 125 9.61 6.22 -20.08
CA LYS A 125 10.88 6.56 -20.70
C LYS A 125 11.36 5.37 -21.52
N GLU A 126 11.90 5.63 -22.71
CA GLU A 126 12.53 4.60 -23.54
C GLU A 126 13.62 3.85 -22.75
N SER A 127 13.62 2.51 -22.89
CA SER A 127 14.69 1.67 -22.36
C SER A 127 15.99 1.88 -23.13
N GLU A 128 17.12 1.58 -22.51
CA GLU A 128 18.42 1.60 -23.18
C GLU A 128 18.42 0.67 -24.42
N ASP A 129 19.23 0.98 -25.44
CA ASP A 129 19.28 0.22 -26.69
C ASP A 129 19.84 -1.20 -26.44
N ILE A 130 19.09 -2.21 -26.91
CA ILE A 130 19.46 -3.64 -26.78
C ILE A 130 20.77 -3.91 -27.51
N TRP A 131 20.99 -3.31 -28.68
CA TRP A 131 22.24 -3.50 -29.43
C TRP A 131 23.43 -2.87 -28.71
N GLY A 132 23.23 -1.69 -28.12
CA GLY A 132 24.20 -1.07 -27.23
C GLY A 132 24.55 -1.93 -26.01
N LEU A 133 23.57 -2.66 -25.47
CA LEU A 133 23.79 -3.60 -24.36
C LEU A 133 24.60 -4.83 -24.79
N VAL A 134 24.25 -5.47 -25.92
CA VAL A 134 24.94 -6.66 -26.45
C VAL A 134 26.38 -6.34 -26.85
N GLN A 135 26.63 -5.16 -27.40
CA GLN A 135 27.96 -4.68 -27.77
C GLN A 135 28.75 -4.13 -26.57
N ALA A 136 28.20 -4.20 -25.36
CA ALA A 136 28.83 -3.69 -24.15
C ALA A 136 29.27 -2.21 -24.26
N ARG A 137 28.54 -1.40 -25.06
CA ARG A 137 28.88 0.03 -25.27
C ARG A 137 28.81 0.86 -23.99
N TYR A 138 28.04 0.36 -23.01
CA TYR A 138 27.91 0.96 -21.69
C TYR A 138 28.89 0.41 -20.66
N THR A 139 29.83 -0.47 -21.06
CA THR A 139 30.87 -1.02 -20.19
C THR A 139 32.26 -0.46 -20.49
N SER A 140 32.40 0.33 -21.56
CA SER A 140 33.66 0.99 -21.92
C SER A 140 33.88 2.23 -21.04
N PHE A 141 34.10 2.00 -19.75
CA PHE A 141 34.56 3.03 -18.83
C PHE A 141 36.09 3.10 -18.97
N SER A 142 36.57 3.93 -19.91
CA SER A 142 37.99 4.30 -20.12
C SER A 142 39.02 3.16 -19.99
N ASN A 143 39.46 2.57 -21.11
CA ASN A 143 40.66 1.72 -21.27
C ASN A 143 41.19 1.08 -19.97
N ASP A 144 40.47 0.11 -19.44
CA ASP A 144 41.06 -0.91 -18.59
C ASP A 144 41.98 -1.74 -19.50
N ASP A 145 43.30 -1.60 -19.35
CA ASP A 145 44.23 -2.62 -19.84
C ASP A 145 43.82 -3.95 -19.19
N ALA A 146 43.17 -4.82 -19.97
CA ALA A 146 42.50 -6.04 -19.50
C ALA A 146 43.40 -7.06 -18.78
N TYR A 147 44.70 -6.77 -18.67
CA TYR A 147 45.71 -7.63 -18.07
C TYR A 147 46.03 -7.31 -16.61
N TYR A 148 45.78 -6.09 -16.10
CA TYR A 148 46.13 -5.74 -14.72
C TYR A 148 45.17 -4.73 -14.06
N PRO A 149 44.82 -4.91 -12.77
CA PRO A 149 44.13 -3.88 -12.01
C PRO A 149 45.00 -2.62 -11.85
N ASP A 150 44.44 -1.43 -12.09
CA ASP A 150 45.10 -0.15 -11.80
C ASP A 150 45.24 0.03 -10.27
N LEU A 151 46.47 -0.16 -9.77
CA LEU A 151 46.83 0.03 -8.37
C LEU A 151 47.27 1.46 -8.04
N GLY A 152 47.24 2.40 -8.98
CA GLY A 152 47.65 3.80 -8.78
C GLY A 152 46.81 4.54 -7.74
N SER A 153 45.57 4.10 -7.52
CA SER A 153 44.67 4.64 -6.49
C SER A 153 44.81 3.99 -5.10
N MET A 154 45.74 3.04 -4.93
CA MET A 154 45.92 2.30 -3.68
C MET A 154 46.61 3.15 -2.61
N LYS A 155 45.81 3.73 -1.70
CA LYS A 155 46.32 4.57 -0.59
C LYS A 155 46.88 3.76 0.58
N THR A 156 46.46 2.51 0.76
CA THR A 156 46.86 1.64 1.87
C THR A 156 47.35 0.29 1.35
N ARG A 157 48.56 -0.11 1.78
CA ARG A 157 49.15 -1.38 1.34
C ARG A 157 48.28 -2.56 1.77
N GLY A 158 48.00 -3.48 0.86
CA GLY A 158 47.23 -4.69 1.13
C GLY A 158 45.70 -4.51 1.15
N LYS A 159 45.19 -3.32 0.78
CA LYS A 159 43.75 -3.09 0.58
C LYS A 159 43.50 -2.63 -0.84
N LEU A 160 42.61 -3.33 -1.54
CA LEU A 160 42.17 -2.95 -2.88
C LEU A 160 41.31 -1.67 -2.81
N PRO A 161 41.32 -0.84 -3.86
CA PRO A 161 40.43 0.31 -3.94
C PRO A 161 38.97 -0.13 -3.85
N LEU A 162 38.13 0.72 -3.26
CA LEU A 162 36.70 0.44 -3.13
C LEU A 162 36.06 0.30 -4.52
N PRO A 163 35.13 -0.66 -4.71
CA PRO A 163 34.37 -0.77 -5.94
C PRO A 163 33.67 0.54 -6.29
N ARG A 164 33.57 0.83 -7.59
CA ARG A 164 32.86 2.02 -8.09
C ARG A 164 31.37 1.97 -7.68
N GLU A 165 30.85 3.12 -7.28
CA GLU A 165 29.42 3.26 -6.96
C GLU A 165 28.55 3.03 -8.21
N THR A 166 27.53 2.17 -8.06
CA THR A 166 26.53 1.92 -9.11
C THR A 166 25.33 2.87 -8.96
N ARG A 167 24.53 3.05 -10.03
CA ARG A 167 23.28 3.83 -9.94
C ARG A 167 22.33 3.27 -8.87
N CYS A 168 22.33 1.96 -8.67
CA CYS A 168 21.59 1.31 -7.60
C CYS A 168 22.13 1.65 -6.21
N SER A 169 23.46 1.68 -6.03
CA SER A 169 24.09 2.09 -4.77
C SER A 169 23.75 3.55 -4.43
N ILE A 170 23.85 4.46 -5.39
CA ILE A 170 23.48 5.87 -5.22
C ILE A 170 22.00 6.03 -4.87
N GLY A 171 21.12 5.26 -5.53
CA GLY A 171 19.67 5.29 -5.31
C GLY A 171 19.19 4.54 -4.06
N LYS A 172 20.04 3.73 -3.42
CA LYS A 172 19.75 3.07 -2.13
C LYS A 172 20.43 3.78 -0.97
N ASP A 173 21.29 4.75 -1.24
CA ASP A 173 21.96 5.52 -0.21
C ASP A 173 20.95 6.44 0.50
N VAL A 174 20.63 6.10 1.74
CA VAL A 174 19.70 6.83 2.60
C VAL A 174 20.18 8.27 2.86
N ARG A 175 21.48 8.55 2.70
CA ARG A 175 22.04 9.91 2.85
C ARG A 175 21.58 10.85 1.74
N ASN A 176 21.24 10.31 0.55
CA ASN A 176 20.83 11.11 -0.61
C ASN A 176 19.34 11.47 -0.62
N TYR A 177 18.54 10.85 0.24
CA TYR A 177 17.11 11.12 0.34
C TYR A 177 16.82 11.91 1.63
N PRO A 178 16.18 13.09 1.54
CA PRO A 178 15.74 13.77 2.75
C PRO A 178 14.80 12.84 3.50
N ARG A 179 15.06 12.60 4.79
CA ARG A 179 14.14 11.83 5.64
C ARG A 179 12.75 12.44 5.47
N ALA A 180 11.80 11.63 5.01
CA ALA A 180 10.41 12.06 4.90
C ALA A 180 10.00 12.62 6.26
N SER A 181 9.48 13.84 6.28
CA SER A 181 8.98 14.43 7.52
C SER A 181 7.96 13.45 8.12
N GLN A 182 8.04 13.21 9.44
CA GLN A 182 7.05 12.41 10.13
C GLN A 182 5.70 13.10 9.97
N ARG A 183 4.90 12.66 8.99
CA ARG A 183 3.54 13.16 8.80
C ARG A 183 2.68 12.45 9.81
N GLU A 184 1.99 13.23 10.65
CA GLU A 184 0.94 12.65 11.48
C GLU A 184 -0.10 11.97 10.57
N PRO A 185 -0.51 10.73 10.88
CA PRO A 185 -1.56 10.07 10.13
C PRO A 185 -2.84 10.89 10.20
N PHE A 186 -3.54 10.99 9.07
CA PHE A 186 -4.81 11.70 9.01
C PHE A 186 -5.82 11.07 9.97
N LYS A 187 -6.26 11.84 10.96
CA LYS A 187 -7.28 11.46 11.92
C LYS A 187 -8.39 12.49 11.90
N MET A 188 -9.63 12.04 11.64
CA MET A 188 -10.78 12.94 11.70
C MET A 188 -10.89 13.57 13.10
N SER A 189 -11.38 14.82 13.17
CA SER A 189 -11.47 15.58 14.43
C SER A 189 -12.18 14.79 15.53
N LYS A 190 -13.30 14.13 15.21
CA LYS A 190 -14.08 13.29 16.13
C LYS A 190 -13.36 12.05 16.68
N PHE A 191 -12.30 11.60 16.01
CA PHE A 191 -11.55 10.41 16.42
C PHE A 191 -10.20 10.75 17.04
N LYS A 192 -9.81 12.02 17.15
CA LYS A 192 -8.50 12.40 17.73
C LYS A 192 -8.26 11.79 19.11
N THR A 193 -9.29 11.74 19.95
CA THR A 193 -9.25 11.18 21.32
C THR A 193 -9.31 9.65 21.39
N VAL A 194 -9.75 8.97 20.32
CA VAL A 194 -9.88 7.50 20.32
C VAL A 194 -8.52 6.87 20.08
N GLY A 195 -7.94 6.24 21.10
CA GLY A 195 -6.68 5.50 20.97
C GLY A 195 -6.77 4.36 19.95
N PRO A 196 -5.65 3.90 19.38
CA PRO A 196 -5.66 2.75 18.48
C PRO A 196 -6.23 1.53 19.22
N THR A 197 -7.38 1.05 18.78
CA THR A 197 -7.96 -0.20 19.29
C THR A 197 -7.25 -1.35 18.58
N LEU A 198 -6.21 -1.89 19.21
CA LEU A 198 -5.38 -2.97 18.63
C LEU A 198 -6.08 -4.34 18.64
N TYR A 199 -7.30 -4.46 19.17
CA TYR A 199 -7.94 -5.75 19.38
C TYR A 199 -9.42 -5.70 18.97
N THR A 200 -9.80 -6.59 18.06
CA THR A 200 -11.18 -6.82 17.62
C THR A 200 -11.88 -7.93 18.40
N GLN A 201 -11.19 -8.54 19.38
CA GLN A 201 -11.71 -9.69 20.13
C GLN A 201 -11.61 -9.44 21.65
N PRO A 202 -12.71 -9.61 22.42
CA PRO A 202 -12.77 -9.23 23.84
C PRO A 202 -11.98 -10.16 24.80
N ASN A 203 -11.38 -11.24 24.32
CA ASN A 203 -10.76 -12.29 25.17
C ASN A 203 -9.25 -12.54 24.94
N ALA A 204 -8.54 -11.69 24.20
CA ALA A 204 -7.12 -11.91 23.91
C ALA A 204 -6.19 -11.80 25.15
N ARG A 205 -6.69 -11.28 26.29
CA ARG A 205 -5.86 -10.85 27.42
C ARG A 205 -5.62 -11.89 28.52
N LYS A 206 -5.99 -13.15 28.35
CA LYS A 206 -5.83 -14.17 29.41
C LYS A 206 -4.43 -14.81 29.48
N HIS A 207 -3.46 -14.38 28.67
CA HIS A 207 -2.20 -15.11 28.51
C HIS A 207 -0.91 -14.27 28.64
N GLU A 208 -0.96 -13.07 29.24
CA GLU A 208 0.23 -12.20 29.35
C GLU A 208 0.57 -11.76 30.78
N GLU A 209 0.01 -12.38 31.82
CA GLU A 209 0.38 -12.08 33.22
C GLU A 209 1.53 -12.96 33.76
N SER A 210 2.10 -13.88 32.97
CA SER A 210 3.15 -14.81 33.46
C SER A 210 4.59 -14.47 33.06
N ASP A 211 4.80 -13.56 32.11
CA ASP A 211 6.10 -13.48 31.41
C ASP A 211 6.96 -12.26 31.82
N GLU A 212 6.41 -11.26 32.51
CA GLU A 212 7.19 -10.07 32.92
C GLU A 212 7.97 -10.24 34.24
N ASP A 213 7.67 -11.26 35.05
CA ASP A 213 8.37 -11.49 36.33
C ASP A 213 9.72 -12.25 36.18
N TYR A 214 10.00 -12.84 35.02
CA TYR A 214 11.23 -13.63 34.81
C TYR A 214 12.43 -12.83 34.29
N GLN A 215 12.24 -11.58 33.87
CA GLN A 215 13.33 -10.80 33.27
C GLN A 215 14.04 -9.87 34.26
N TYR A 216 13.50 -9.66 35.47
CA TYR A 216 14.06 -8.74 36.47
C TYR A 216 14.90 -9.39 37.58
N GLN A 217 15.03 -10.73 37.62
CA GLN A 217 15.85 -11.41 38.63
C GLN A 217 17.27 -11.79 38.19
N CYS A 218 17.62 -11.67 36.90
CA CYS A 218 18.95 -12.05 36.39
C CYS A 218 19.94 -10.88 36.25
N ALA A 219 19.58 -9.65 36.61
CA ALA A 219 20.43 -8.47 36.38
C ALA A 219 21.21 -7.98 37.63
N ASP A 220 20.90 -8.47 38.83
CA ASP A 220 21.45 -7.89 40.08
C ASP A 220 22.43 -8.81 40.84
N SER A 221 22.94 -9.88 40.23
CA SER A 221 23.88 -10.80 40.89
C SER A 221 25.19 -10.99 40.11
N GLU A 222 25.92 -9.92 39.81
CA GLU A 222 27.35 -9.99 39.50
C GLU A 222 27.92 -8.56 39.43
N PHE A 223 28.55 -8.08 40.51
CA PHE A 223 29.78 -7.27 40.54
C PHE A 223 29.96 -6.59 41.91
N THR A 224 30.60 -7.28 42.84
CA THR A 224 31.35 -6.65 43.95
C THR A 224 32.71 -7.32 43.97
N GLU A 225 33.70 -6.66 43.37
CA GLU A 225 35.13 -6.94 43.59
C GLU A 225 35.54 -6.28 44.92
N ASP A 226 36.15 -7.09 45.79
CA ASP A 226 36.76 -6.70 47.06
C ASP A 226 38.04 -5.88 46.82
N ASP A 227 38.22 -4.81 47.61
CA ASP A 227 39.52 -4.18 47.92
C ASP A 227 40.18 -4.88 49.12
#